data_AF-A0A699XEP1-F1
#
_entry.id   AF-A0A699XEP1-F1
#
_cell.length_a   1.000
_cell.length_b   1.000
_cell.length_c   1.000
_cell.angle_alpha   90.00
_cell.angle_beta   90.00
_cell.angle_gamma   90.00
#
_symmetry.space_group_name_H-M   'P 1'
#
loop_
_entity.id
_entity.type
_entity.pdbx_description
1 polymer ?
#
loop_
_entity_poly.entity_id
_entity_poly.type
_entity_poly.pdbx_seq_one_letter_code
_entity_poly.pdbx_strand_id
1 'polypeptide(L)'
;EGLLIALDHLDEVIKLIRESRDPEVARTGLIERFALSEVQARAILDMRLQRLTGLERDKLVAEYEELMRLIDRLNTILASEVEQRALIKSELLE
;
A
#
# COMPACT_ATOMS: atom_id res chain seq x y z
N GLU A 1 -0.40 -0.97 -1.85
CA GLU A 1 -1.04 -1.03 -3.18
C GLU A 1 -1.26 0.35 -3.79
N GLY A 2 -2.24 1.15 -3.37
CA GLY A 2 -2.48 2.48 -4.00
C GLY A 2 -1.29 3.44 -4.01
N LEU A 3 -0.45 3.44 -2.97
CA LEU A 3 0.78 4.23 -2.90
C LEU A 3 1.86 3.75 -3.89
N LEU A 4 1.93 2.45 -4.18
CA LEU A 4 2.88 1.90 -5.17
C LEU A 4 2.48 2.33 -6.57
N ILE A 5 1.19 2.21 -6.93
CA ILE A 5 0.66 2.65 -8.22
C ILE A 5 0.96 4.15 -8.44
N ALA A 6 0.77 4.96 -7.40
CA ALA A 6 1.06 6.38 -7.46
C ALA A 6 2.56 6.69 -7.63
N LEU A 7 3.44 5.89 -7.03
CA LEU A 7 4.89 6.03 -7.17
C LEU A 7 5.39 5.58 -8.55
N ASP A 8 4.75 4.58 -9.14
CA ASP A 8 5.08 4.09 -10.49
C ASP A 8 4.63 5.08 -11.59
N HIS A 9 3.53 5.80 -11.36
CA HIS A 9 2.99 6.82 -12.26
C HIS A 9 3.13 8.25 -11.71
N LEU A 10 4.20 8.52 -10.97
CA LEU A 10 4.36 9.75 -10.19
C LEU A 10 4.21 11.02 -11.01
N ASP A 11 4.79 11.07 -12.21
CA ASP A 11 4.73 12.25 -13.08
C ASP A 11 3.29 12.55 -13.54
N GLU A 12 2.54 11.50 -13.88
CA GLU A 12 1.14 11.61 -14.29
C GLU A 12 0.24 12.02 -13.12
N VAL A 13 0.49 11.48 -11.94
CA VAL A 13 -0.21 11.83 -10.69
C VAL A 13 0.04 13.30 -10.34
N ILE A 14 1.29 13.76 -10.37
CA ILE A 14 1.63 15.16 -10.10
C ILE A 14 0.99 16.09 -11.14
N LYS A 15 1.04 15.71 -12.42
CA LYS A 15 0.42 16.49 -13.49
C LYS A 15 -1.09 16.62 -13.27
N LEU A 16 -1.78 15.53 -12.98
CA LEU A 16 -3.22 15.52 -12.68
C LEU A 16 -3.55 16.43 -11.50
N ILE A 17 -2.80 16.32 -10.40
CA ILE A 17 -3.03 17.15 -9.21
C ILE A 17 -2.80 18.63 -9.52
N ARG A 18 -1.78 18.97 -10.31
CA ARG A 18 -1.48 20.35 -10.72
C ARG A 18 -2.50 20.95 -11.69
N GLU A 19 -3.09 20.14 -12.55
CA GLU A 19 -4.13 20.55 -13.50
C GLU A 19 -5.52 20.65 -12.85
N SER A 20 -5.70 20.01 -11.68
CA SER A 20 -6.96 20.02 -10.95
C SER A 20 -7.21 21.37 -10.27
N ARG A 21 -8.45 21.84 -10.37
CA ARG A 21 -8.87 23.13 -9.80
C ARG A 21 -8.93 23.12 -8.26
N ASP A 22 -9.24 21.97 -7.68
CA ASP A 22 -9.40 21.79 -6.24
C ASP A 22 -9.10 20.32 -5.83
N PRO A 23 -8.97 20.03 -4.52
CA PRO A 23 -8.66 18.69 -4.03
C PRO A 23 -9.72 17.62 -4.35
N GLU A 24 -10.99 18.02 -4.50
CA GLU A 24 -12.07 17.07 -4.80
C GLU A 24 -11.94 16.59 -6.25
N VAL A 25 -11.69 17.51 -7.20
CA VAL A 25 -11.42 17.18 -8.60
C VAL A 25 -10.19 16.30 -8.73
N ALA A 26 -9.12 16.61 -8.01
CA ALA A 26 -7.90 15.79 -8.00
C ALA A 26 -8.19 14.37 -7.48
N ARG A 27 -8.95 14.24 -6.38
CA ARG A 27 -9.32 12.94 -5.80
C ARG A 27 -10.13 12.11 -6.80
N THR A 28 -11.16 12.67 -7.41
CA THR A 28 -11.98 11.97 -8.41
C THR A 28 -11.13 11.53 -9.60
N GLY A 29 -10.24 12.40 -10.09
CA GLY A 29 -9.33 12.06 -11.18
C GLY A 29 -8.38 10.91 -10.82
N LEU A 30 -7.88 10.86 -9.58
CA LEU A 30 -7.06 9.75 -9.09
C LEU A 30 -7.83 8.43 -9.02
N ILE A 31 -9.08 8.48 -8.55
CA ILE A 31 -9.97 7.30 -8.49
C ILE A 31 -10.23 6.76 -9.90
N GLU A 32 -10.66 7.63 -10.82
CA GLU A 32 -11.08 7.22 -12.16
C GLU A 32 -9.92 6.74 -13.04
N ARG A 33 -8.79 7.45 -13.04
CA ARG A 33 -7.67 7.13 -13.95
C ARG A 33 -6.79 6.00 -13.46
N PHE A 34 -6.64 5.84 -12.14
CA PHE A 34 -5.74 4.86 -11.54
C PHE A 34 -6.48 3.73 -10.81
N ALA A 35 -7.82 3.66 -10.96
CA ALA A 35 -8.69 2.67 -10.32
C ALA A 35 -8.47 2.57 -8.80
N LEU A 36 -8.20 3.71 -8.17
CA LEU A 36 -7.89 3.80 -6.75
C LEU A 36 -9.17 3.90 -5.92
N SER A 37 -9.14 3.37 -4.70
CA SER A 37 -10.21 3.63 -3.75
C SER A 37 -10.17 5.09 -3.26
N GLU A 38 -11.29 5.58 -2.73
CA GLU A 38 -11.37 6.94 -2.18
C GLU A 38 -10.33 7.17 -1.07
N VAL A 39 -10.14 6.18 -0.20
CA VAL A 39 -9.13 6.21 0.86
C VAL A 39 -7.72 6.27 0.29
N GLN A 40 -7.42 5.52 -0.77
CA GLN A 40 -6.12 5.53 -1.43
C GLN A 40 -5.84 6.88 -2.11
N ALA A 41 -6.82 7.41 -2.84
CA ALA A 41 -6.71 8.71 -3.49
C ALA A 41 -6.49 9.82 -2.45
N ARG A 42 -7.20 9.76 -1.31
CA ARG A 42 -6.97 10.69 -0.20
C ARG A 42 -5.56 10.57 0.38
N ALA A 43 -5.10 9.35 0.62
CA ALA A 43 -3.76 9.09 1.13
C ALA A 43 -2.66 9.64 0.21
N ILE A 44 -2.87 9.61 -1.12
CA ILE A 44 -1.95 10.20 -2.11
C ILE A 44 -1.94 11.73 -2.02
N LEU A 45 -3.10 12.37 -1.91
CA LEU A 45 -3.18 13.83 -1.74
C LEU A 45 -2.51 14.30 -0.44
N ASP A 46 -2.56 13.47 0.61
CA ASP A 46 -1.95 13.75 1.90
C ASP A 46 -0.43 13.39 1.95
N MET A 47 0.14 12.88 0.85
CA MET A 47 1.57 12.56 0.77
C MET A 47 2.45 13.82 0.87
N ARG A 48 3.58 13.67 1.57
CA ARG A 48 4.64 14.69 1.62
C ARG A 48 5.69 14.41 0.55
N LEU A 49 6.21 15.46 -0.09
CA LEU A 49 7.25 15.37 -1.14
C LEU A 49 8.49 14.56 -0.72
N GLN A 50 8.84 14.56 0.58
CA GLN A 50 9.95 13.76 1.11
C GLN A 50 9.82 12.25 0.84
N ARG A 51 8.58 11.74 0.74
CA ARG A 51 8.29 10.33 0.44
C ARG A 51 8.59 9.93 -1.00
N LEU A 52 8.90 10.90 -1.86
CA LEU A 52 9.25 10.67 -3.27
C LEU A 52 10.75 10.40 -3.46
N THR A 53 11.55 10.48 -2.40
CA THR A 53 12.97 10.12 -2.46
C THR A 53 13.13 8.63 -2.71
N GLY A 54 14.17 8.22 -3.44
CA GLY A 54 14.40 6.81 -3.77
C GLY A 54 14.45 5.91 -2.54
N LEU A 55 15.11 6.36 -1.47
CA LEU A 55 15.20 5.60 -0.22
C LEU A 55 13.83 5.35 0.43
N GLU A 56 12.94 6.35 0.44
CA GLU A 56 11.60 6.19 1.02
C GLU A 56 10.70 5.32 0.13
N ARG A 57 10.89 5.38 -1.20
CA ARG A 57 10.24 4.45 -2.14
C ARG A 57 10.68 3.02 -1.86
N ASP A 58 11.98 2.76 -1.78
CA ASP A 58 12.51 1.41 -1.56
C ASP A 58 12.03 0.81 -0.23
N LYS A 59 12.01 1.63 0.84
CA LYS A 59 11.42 1.22 2.12
C LYS A 59 9.96 0.82 2.00
N LEU A 60 9.16 1.62 1.28
CA LEU A 60 7.74 1.35 1.11
C LEU A 60 7.48 0.07 0.31
N VAL A 61 8.31 -0.21 -0.70
CA VAL A 61 8.26 -1.48 -1.44
C VAL A 61 8.61 -2.65 -0.51
N ALA A 62 9.69 -2.53 0.26
CA ALA A 62 10.09 -3.56 1.22
C ALA A 62 9.00 -3.84 2.27
N GLU A 63 8.42 -2.79 2.88
CA GLU A 63 7.31 -2.92 3.83
C GLU A 63 6.10 -3.62 3.20
N TYR A 64 5.78 -3.29 1.95
CA TYR A 64 4.69 -3.96 1.22
C TYR A 64 4.97 -5.45 1.03
N GLU A 65 6.18 -5.82 0.59
CA GLU A 65 6.57 -7.21 0.39
C GLU A 65 6.57 -8.01 1.70
N GLU A 66 7.04 -7.41 2.80
CA GLU A 66 7.00 -8.01 4.12
C GLU A 66 5.56 -8.24 4.60
N LEU A 67 4.69 -7.24 4.39
CA LEU A 67 3.28 -7.37 4.74
C LEU A 67 2.59 -8.47 3.93
N MET A 68 2.88 -8.56 2.63
CA MET A 68 2.33 -9.63 1.77
C MET A 68 2.83 -11.01 2.21
N ARG A 69 4.10 -11.14 2.57
CA ARG A 69 4.66 -12.38 3.14
C ARG A 69 3.97 -12.74 4.46
N LEU A 70 3.70 -11.75 5.31
CA LEU A 70 2.99 -11.97 6.56
C LEU A 70 1.55 -12.43 6.32
N ILE A 71 0.83 -11.79 5.39
CA ILE A 71 -0.53 -12.17 5.01
C ILE A 71 -0.56 -13.63 4.54
N ASP A 72 0.37 -14.02 3.66
CA ASP A 72 0.46 -15.39 3.16
C ASP A 72 0.73 -16.41 4.28
N ARG A 73 1.67 -16.07 5.19
CA ARG A 73 1.97 -16.90 6.36
C ARG A 73 0.74 -17.08 7.26
N LEU A 74 0.04 -15.99 7.56
CA LEU A 74 -1.17 -16.02 8.39
C LEU A 74 -2.29 -16.81 7.73
N ASN A 75 -2.52 -16.64 6.43
CA ASN A 75 -3.50 -17.42 5.69
C ASN A 75 -3.17 -18.91 5.68
N THR A 76 -1.89 -19.26 5.53
CA THR A 76 -1.42 -20.66 5.60
C THR A 76 -1.73 -21.27 6.96
N ILE A 77 -1.49 -20.54 8.05
CA ILE A 77 -1.83 -20.98 9.40
C ILE A 77 -3.35 -21.14 9.54
N LEU A 78 -4.13 -20.14 9.13
CA LEU A 78 -5.60 -20.19 9.24
C LEU A 78 -6.22 -21.33 8.43
N ALA A 79 -5.62 -21.72 7.31
CA ALA A 79 -6.11 -22.79 6.44
C ALA A 79 -5.82 -24.22 6.96
N SER A 80 -4.94 -24.38 7.96
CA SER A 80 -4.49 -25.70 8.43
C SER A 80 -4.53 -25.81 9.96
N GLU A 81 -5.42 -26.66 10.47
CA GLU A 81 -5.46 -26.98 11.92
C GLU A 81 -4.14 -27.60 12.42
N VAL A 82 -3.40 -28.30 11.55
CA VAL A 82 -2.09 -28.89 11.89
C VAL A 82 -1.07 -27.78 12.13
N GLU A 83 -1.02 -26.78 11.24
CA GLU A 83 -0.13 -25.62 11.40
C GLU A 83 -0.51 -24.80 12.63
N GLN A 84 -1.80 -24.61 12.91
CA GLN A 84 -2.27 -23.93 14.12
C GLN A 84 -1.80 -24.65 15.38
N ARG A 85 -1.99 -25.98 15.46
CA ARG A 85 -1.55 -26.77 16.62
C ARG A 85 -0.04 -26.80 16.75
N ALA A 86 0.70 -26.84 15.64
CA ALA A 86 2.15 -26.76 15.65
C ALA A 86 2.63 -25.42 16.21
N LEU A 87 2.03 -24.30 15.77
CA LEU A 87 2.33 -22.96 16.27
C LEU A 87 2.04 -22.81 17.76
N ILE A 88 0.86 -23.27 18.23
CA ILE A 88 0.51 -23.25 19.64
C ILE A 88 1.54 -24.05 20.47
N LYS A 89 1.95 -25.21 19.96
CA LYS A 89 2.95 -26.04 20.65
C LYS A 89 4.32 -25.35 20.70
N SER A 90 4.75 -24.67 19.63
CA SER A 90 6.03 -23.95 19.64
C SER A 90 6.00 -22.77 20.61
N GLU A 91 4.93 -21.98 20.63
CA GLU A 91 4.81 -20.83 21.54
C GLU A 91 4.69 -21.24 23.02
N LEU A 92 4.15 -22.43 23.32
CA LEU A 92 4.11 -22.97 24.69
C LEU A 92 5.46 -23.50 25.19
N LEU A 93 6.40 -23.78 24.29
CA LEU A 93 7.73 -24.30 24.61
C LEU A 93 8.79 -23.20 24.69
N GLU A 94 8.44 -21.99 24.27
CA GLU A 94 9.25 -20.77 24.37
C GLU A 94 9.06 -20.11 25.74
#